data_AF-A0A382RIJ9-F1
#
_entry.id   AF-A0A382RIJ9-F1
#
_cell.length_a   1.000
_cell.length_b   1.000
_cell.length_c   1.000
_cell.angle_alpha   90.00
_cell.angle_beta   90.00
_cell.angle_gamma   90.00
#
_symmetry.space_group_name_H-M   'P 1'
#
loop_
_entity.id
_entity.type
_entity.pdbx_description
1 polymer ?
#
loop_
_entity_poly.entity_id
_entity_poly.type
_entity_poly.pdbx_seq_one_letter_code
_entity_poly.pdbx_strand_id
1 'polypeptide(L)'
;EEAKRKEEEAKRKEEEAKRKEEEAKKTYEEELEEQLTEEEITGFQIDKTNMDRLANRVCEIIISYGTDGMIQTELWKKLKLSSRDGSRLALKLERLGMITREKILEKGRWTYKLIIRKAPVSTISIENAPCLICPVESKCALNNEISPKTCQYIEDWVFVELKTNKSE
;
A
#
# COMPACT_ATOMS: atom_id res chain seq x y z
N GLU A 1 -10.65 21.54 -52.47
CA GLU A 1 -11.56 20.65 -51.73
C GLU A 1 -10.90 19.31 -51.39
N GLU A 2 -10.26 18.65 -52.36
CA GLU A 2 -9.59 17.36 -52.18
C GLU A 2 -8.42 17.37 -51.17
N ALA A 3 -7.61 18.43 -51.14
CA ALA A 3 -6.51 18.57 -50.17
C ALA A 3 -7.00 18.66 -48.72
N LYS A 4 -8.13 19.35 -48.47
CA LYS A 4 -8.76 19.43 -47.13
C LYS A 4 -9.29 18.07 -46.68
N ARG A 5 -9.92 17.30 -47.58
CA ARG A 5 -10.38 15.93 -47.29
C ARG A 5 -9.23 14.98 -46.96
N LYS A 6 -8.11 15.05 -47.69
CA LYS A 6 -6.91 14.23 -47.42
C LYS A 6 -6.26 14.57 -46.08
N GLU A 7 -6.21 15.87 -45.73
CA GLU A 7 -5.69 16.31 -44.42
C GLU A 7 -6.59 15.85 -43.25
N GLU A 8 -7.91 15.91 -43.43
CA GLU A 8 -8.88 15.46 -42.42
C GLU A 8 -8.86 13.93 -42.24
N GLU A 9 -8.69 13.17 -43.32
CA GLU A 9 -8.52 11.71 -43.28
C GLU A 9 -7.21 11.30 -42.60
N ALA A 10 -6.11 12.02 -42.86
CA ALA A 10 -4.83 11.79 -42.20
C ALA A 10 -4.90 12.06 -40.69
N LYS A 11 -5.56 13.15 -40.27
CA LYS A 11 -5.81 13.46 -38.85
C LYS A 11 -6.61 12.38 -38.15
N ARG A 12 -7.69 11.89 -38.77
CA ARG A 12 -8.49 10.78 -38.23
C ARG A 12 -7.68 9.49 -38.06
N LYS A 13 -6.84 9.14 -39.05
CA LYS A 13 -5.96 7.96 -38.98
C LYS A 13 -4.91 8.08 -37.89
N GLU A 14 -4.32 9.26 -37.72
CA GLU A 14 -3.36 9.54 -36.65
C GLU A 14 -4.02 9.46 -35.26
N GLU A 15 -5.22 10.01 -35.12
CA GLU A 15 -5.99 9.98 -33.88
C GLU A 15 -6.45 8.56 -33.51
N GLU A 16 -6.86 7.77 -34.51
CA GLU A 16 -7.21 6.34 -34.34
C GLU A 16 -5.98 5.51 -33.96
N ALA A 17 -4.81 5.76 -34.57
CA ALA A 17 -3.57 5.08 -34.21
C ALA A 17 -3.12 5.42 -32.79
N LYS A 18 -3.20 6.70 -32.39
CA LYS A 18 -2.92 7.16 -31.02
C LYS A 18 -3.85 6.49 -30.01
N ARG A 19 -5.15 6.45 -30.28
CA ARG A 19 -6.13 5.76 -29.42
C ARG A 19 -5.80 4.27 -29.24
N LYS A 20 -5.49 3.55 -30.32
CA LYS A 20 -5.11 2.12 -30.25
C LYS A 20 -3.81 1.90 -29.48
N GLU A 21 -2.84 2.79 -29.62
CA GLU A 21 -1.61 2.74 -28.83
C GLU A 21 -1.87 2.99 -27.34
N GLU A 22 -2.76 3.93 -27.02
CA GLU A 22 -3.19 4.24 -25.64
C GLU A 22 -3.95 3.06 -25.02
N GLU A 23 -4.90 2.47 -25.76
CA GLU A 23 -5.63 1.26 -25.38
C GLU A 23 -4.68 0.08 -25.15
N ALA A 24 -3.67 -0.10 -26.01
CA ALA A 24 -2.67 -1.16 -25.83
C ALA A 24 -1.77 -0.94 -24.60
N LYS A 25 -1.61 0.32 -24.15
CA LYS A 25 -0.91 0.65 -22.91
C LYS A 25 -1.80 0.55 -21.67
N LYS A 26 -3.12 0.44 -21.86
CA LYS A 26 -4.06 0.37 -20.76
C LYS A 26 -3.92 -0.96 -20.04
N THR A 27 -3.83 -0.89 -18.73
CA THR A 27 -3.83 -2.05 -17.87
C THR A 27 -5.25 -2.57 -17.72
N TYR A 28 -5.41 -3.88 -17.48
CA TYR A 28 -6.69 -4.50 -17.13
C TYR A 28 -7.36 -3.78 -15.95
N GLU A 29 -6.55 -3.20 -15.07
CA GLU A 29 -6.97 -2.44 -13.91
C GLU A 29 -7.48 -1.04 -14.21
N GLU A 30 -6.83 -0.30 -15.11
CA GLU A 30 -7.34 1.01 -15.59
C GLU A 30 -8.71 0.83 -16.27
N GLU A 31 -8.91 -0.26 -17.01
CA GLU A 31 -10.23 -0.61 -17.57
C GLU A 31 -11.27 -0.92 -16.49
N LEU A 32 -10.86 -1.59 -15.41
CA LEU A 32 -11.70 -1.91 -14.25
C LEU A 32 -12.08 -0.66 -13.45
N GLU A 33 -11.14 0.28 -13.32
CA GLU A 33 -11.33 1.57 -12.62
C GLU A 33 -12.36 2.44 -13.33
N GLU A 34 -12.31 2.54 -14.65
CA GLU A 34 -13.30 3.30 -15.42
C GLU A 34 -14.73 2.74 -15.30
N GLN A 35 -14.87 1.44 -15.02
CA GLN A 35 -16.15 0.78 -14.85
C GLN A 35 -16.68 0.87 -13.41
N LEU A 36 -15.90 1.40 -12.47
CA LEU A 36 -16.25 1.45 -11.05
C LEU A 36 -16.33 2.90 -10.56
N THR A 37 -17.39 3.21 -9.83
CA THR A 37 -17.50 4.52 -9.16
C THR A 37 -16.59 4.61 -7.94
N GLU A 38 -16.28 5.84 -7.50
CA GLU A 38 -15.44 6.04 -6.33
C GLU A 38 -16.03 5.44 -5.04
N GLU A 39 -17.35 5.47 -4.93
CA GLU A 39 -18.12 4.93 -3.82
C GLU A 39 -18.06 3.40 -3.81
N GLU A 40 -18.11 2.76 -4.98
CA GLU A 40 -17.95 1.31 -5.09
C GLU A 40 -16.54 0.85 -4.70
N ILE A 41 -15.50 1.63 -5.01
CA ILE A 41 -14.12 1.30 -4.63
C ILE A 41 -13.91 1.41 -3.12
N THR A 42 -14.42 2.49 -2.51
CA THR A 42 -14.22 2.76 -1.07
C THR A 42 -15.12 1.88 -0.19
N GLY A 43 -16.36 1.65 -0.62
CA GLY A 43 -17.36 0.85 0.07
C GLY A 43 -17.28 -0.66 -0.16
N PHE A 44 -16.42 -1.14 -1.07
CA PHE A 44 -16.33 -2.58 -1.36
C PHE A 44 -15.93 -3.41 -0.13
N GLN A 45 -16.63 -4.54 0.02
CA GLN A 45 -16.39 -5.55 1.04
C GLN A 45 -16.32 -6.93 0.37
N ILE A 46 -15.44 -7.78 0.90
CA ILE A 46 -15.38 -9.20 0.54
C ILE A 46 -16.15 -9.96 1.62
N ASP A 47 -17.13 -10.76 1.20
CA ASP A 47 -17.98 -11.51 2.12
C ASP A 47 -17.16 -12.30 3.14
N LYS A 48 -17.56 -12.20 4.42
CA LYS A 48 -16.93 -12.88 5.57
C LYS A 48 -15.45 -12.54 5.80
N THR A 49 -14.93 -11.47 5.18
CA THR A 49 -13.53 -11.06 5.32
C THR A 49 -13.42 -9.76 6.11
N ASN A 50 -12.56 -9.74 7.12
CA ASN A 50 -12.21 -8.51 7.81
C ASN A 50 -11.25 -7.70 6.92
N MET A 51 -11.73 -6.58 6.40
CA MET A 51 -10.98 -5.74 5.45
C MET A 51 -9.71 -5.15 6.05
N ASP A 52 -9.71 -4.79 7.34
CA ASP A 52 -8.54 -4.22 8.02
C ASP A 52 -7.43 -5.27 8.15
N ARG A 53 -7.80 -6.51 8.52
CA ARG A 53 -6.85 -7.64 8.57
C ARG A 53 -6.27 -7.94 7.19
N LEU A 54 -7.10 -7.89 6.14
CA LEU A 54 -6.63 -8.12 4.78
C LEU A 54 -5.70 -7.00 4.30
N ALA A 55 -6.06 -5.75 4.57
CA ALA A 55 -5.24 -4.57 4.27
C ALA A 55 -3.87 -4.64 4.97
N ASN A 56 -3.85 -4.93 6.28
CA ASN A 56 -2.62 -5.09 7.03
C ASN A 56 -1.75 -6.21 6.46
N ARG A 57 -2.35 -7.37 6.17
CA ARG A 57 -1.62 -8.50 5.57
C ARG A 57 -1.04 -8.17 4.20
N VAL A 58 -1.76 -7.41 3.37
CA VAL A 58 -1.23 -6.90 2.09
C VAL A 58 -0.02 -6.01 2.35
N CYS A 59 -0.14 -5.03 3.25
CA CYS A 59 0.95 -4.13 3.58
C CYS A 59 2.17 -4.87 4.12
N GLU A 60 1.99 -5.83 5.04
CA GLU A 60 3.07 -6.69 5.57
C GLU A 60 3.80 -7.44 4.46
N ILE A 61 3.05 -8.04 3.53
CA ILE A 61 3.62 -8.74 2.38
C ILE A 61 4.39 -7.79 1.48
N ILE A 62 3.92 -6.56 1.24
CA ILE A 62 4.67 -5.57 0.44
C ILE A 62 5.94 -5.13 1.19
N ILE A 63 5.85 -4.93 2.51
CA ILE A 63 6.98 -4.55 3.37
C ILE A 63 8.07 -5.60 3.36
N SER A 64 7.73 -6.89 3.32
CA SER A 64 8.74 -7.96 3.27
C SER A 64 9.58 -7.94 1.99
N TYR A 65 9.17 -7.19 0.96
CA TYR A 65 9.92 -6.98 -0.29
C TYR A 65 10.63 -5.61 -0.31
N GLY A 66 10.57 -4.85 0.79
CA GLY A 66 11.32 -3.62 1.00
C GLY A 66 11.01 -2.54 -0.02
N THR A 67 12.07 -1.86 -0.50
CA THR A 67 11.98 -0.79 -1.51
C THR A 67 11.66 -1.31 -2.90
N ASP A 68 11.91 -2.59 -3.15
CA ASP A 68 11.64 -3.21 -4.44
C ASP A 68 10.16 -3.50 -4.64
N GLY A 69 9.30 -3.35 -3.64
CA GLY A 69 7.86 -3.52 -3.77
C GLY A 69 7.44 -4.90 -4.29
N MET A 70 6.17 -5.02 -4.69
CA MET A 70 5.62 -6.28 -5.20
C MET A 70 4.80 -6.09 -6.47
N ILE A 71 4.97 -7.00 -7.42
CA ILE A 71 4.13 -7.07 -8.62
C ILE A 71 2.70 -7.44 -8.21
N GLN A 72 1.75 -6.63 -8.65
CA GLN A 72 0.34 -6.75 -8.29
C GLN A 72 -0.24 -8.14 -8.60
N THR A 73 0.03 -8.67 -9.78
CA THR A 73 -0.49 -9.98 -10.20
C THR A 73 0.06 -11.13 -9.33
N GLU A 74 1.30 -11.03 -8.87
CA GLU A 74 1.90 -12.02 -7.98
C GLU A 74 1.32 -11.93 -6.57
N LEU A 75 1.09 -10.71 -6.07
CA LEU A 75 0.47 -10.47 -4.76
C LEU A 75 -0.90 -11.14 -4.67
N TRP A 76 -1.76 -10.97 -5.67
CA TRP A 76 -3.11 -11.55 -5.67
C TRP A 76 -3.10 -13.07 -5.74
N LYS A 77 -2.18 -13.65 -6.52
CA LYS A 77 -1.97 -15.11 -6.55
C LYS A 77 -1.56 -15.63 -5.17
N LYS A 78 -0.66 -14.93 -4.48
CA LYS A 78 -0.17 -15.30 -3.14
C LYS A 78 -1.29 -15.22 -2.08
N LEU A 79 -2.17 -14.22 -2.20
CA LEU A 79 -3.33 -14.02 -1.33
C LEU A 79 -4.57 -14.82 -1.73
N LYS A 80 -4.52 -15.56 -2.85
CA LYS A 80 -5.67 -16.28 -3.44
C LYS A 80 -6.89 -15.38 -3.67
N LEU A 81 -6.65 -14.12 -4.02
CA LEU A 81 -7.70 -13.16 -4.37
C LEU A 81 -7.99 -13.22 -5.87
N SER A 82 -9.24 -12.93 -6.24
CA SER A 82 -9.57 -12.68 -7.64
C SER A 82 -8.88 -11.40 -8.10
N SER A 83 -8.51 -11.31 -9.38
CA SER A 83 -7.91 -10.07 -9.92
C SER A 83 -8.82 -8.86 -9.69
N ARG A 84 -10.15 -9.05 -9.75
CA ARG A 84 -11.14 -7.99 -9.52
C ARG A 84 -11.07 -7.46 -8.08
N ASP A 85 -11.06 -8.36 -7.09
CA ASP A 85 -11.04 -7.97 -5.67
C ASP A 85 -9.67 -7.42 -5.28
N GLY A 86 -8.60 -8.00 -5.81
CA GLY A 86 -7.23 -7.51 -5.65
C GLY A 86 -7.07 -6.09 -6.19
N SER A 87 -7.52 -5.81 -7.41
CA SER A 87 -7.43 -4.48 -7.99
C SER A 87 -8.23 -3.43 -7.20
N ARG A 88 -9.45 -3.77 -6.75
CA ARG A 88 -10.24 -2.91 -5.85
C ARG A 88 -9.52 -2.65 -4.53
N LEU A 89 -8.87 -3.67 -3.97
CA LEU A 89 -8.10 -3.54 -2.73
C LEU A 89 -6.89 -2.63 -2.91
N ALA A 90 -6.11 -2.79 -3.98
CA ALA A 90 -4.96 -1.91 -4.27
C ALA A 90 -5.40 -0.44 -4.44
N LEU A 91 -6.49 -0.21 -5.17
CA LEU A 91 -7.09 1.11 -5.31
C LEU A 91 -7.49 1.74 -3.97
N LYS A 92 -8.17 0.96 -3.13
CA LYS A 92 -8.58 1.40 -1.80
C LYS A 92 -7.35 1.74 -0.94
N LEU A 93 -6.32 0.91 -0.96
CA LEU A 93 -5.07 1.12 -0.22
C LEU A 93 -4.29 2.34 -0.72
N GLU A 94 -4.28 2.58 -2.04
CA GLU A 94 -3.65 3.77 -2.64
C GLU A 94 -4.37 5.05 -2.24
N ARG A 95 -5.71 5.07 -2.27
CA ARG A 95 -6.51 6.21 -1.82
C ARG A 95 -6.36 6.51 -0.33
N LEU A 96 -6.21 5.47 0.50
CA LEU A 96 -5.89 5.61 1.91
C LEU A 96 -4.43 6.06 2.15
N GLY A 97 -3.60 6.11 1.10
CA GLY A 97 -2.21 6.54 1.16
C GLY A 97 -1.27 5.55 1.82
N MET A 98 -1.67 4.28 1.94
CA MET A 98 -0.83 3.20 2.48
C MET A 98 0.22 2.74 1.47
N ILE A 99 -0.15 2.68 0.19
CA ILE A 99 0.70 2.21 -0.91
C ILE A 99 0.73 3.21 -2.06
N THR A 100 1.67 3.03 -2.97
CA THR A 100 1.75 3.69 -4.27
C THR A 100 1.84 2.65 -5.37
N ARG A 101 1.22 2.91 -6.53
CA ARG A 101 1.28 2.05 -7.71
C ARG A 101 2.19 2.65 -8.77
N GLU A 102 3.17 1.87 -9.23
CA GLU A 102 4.05 2.25 -10.33
C GLU A 102 3.78 1.36 -11.54
N LYS A 103 3.51 1.97 -12.69
CA LYS A 103 3.18 1.23 -13.92
C LYS A 103 4.45 0.63 -14.53
N ILE A 104 4.48 -0.70 -14.68
CA ILE A 104 5.62 -1.44 -15.21
C ILE A 104 5.19 -2.37 -16.35
N LEU A 105 6.12 -2.66 -17.26
CA LEU A 105 5.90 -3.62 -18.34
C LEU A 105 6.46 -4.98 -17.93
N GLU A 106 5.58 -5.94 -17.66
CA GLU A 106 5.96 -7.31 -17.31
C GLU A 106 5.54 -8.27 -18.42
N LYS A 107 6.51 -8.98 -19.02
CA LYS A 107 6.25 -9.99 -20.06
C LYS A 107 5.36 -9.48 -21.21
N GLY A 108 5.53 -8.22 -21.59
CA GLY A 108 4.77 -7.58 -22.67
C GLY A 108 3.34 -7.14 -22.29
N ARG A 109 2.97 -7.20 -21.01
CA ARG A 109 1.72 -6.65 -20.49
C ARG A 109 2.02 -5.59 -19.44
N TRP A 110 1.29 -4.48 -19.52
CA TRP A 110 1.38 -3.46 -18.47
C TRP A 110 0.70 -3.98 -17.20
N THR A 111 1.36 -3.79 -16.08
CA THR A 111 0.84 -4.11 -14.75
C THR A 111 1.35 -3.06 -13.76
N TYR A 112 0.90 -3.13 -12.52
CA TYR A 112 1.37 -2.26 -11.46
C TYR A 112 2.29 -2.98 -10.51
N LYS A 113 3.28 -2.24 -10.05
CA LYS A 113 4.16 -2.55 -8.94
C LYS A 113 3.68 -1.76 -7.73
N LEU A 114 3.38 -2.48 -6.65
CA LEU A 114 2.88 -1.92 -5.40
C LEU A 114 4.07 -1.65 -4.48
N ILE A 115 4.21 -0.41 -4.03
CA ILE A 115 5.29 0.03 -3.14
C ILE A 115 4.65 0.57 -1.86
N ILE A 116 5.21 0.23 -0.70
CA ILE A 116 4.71 0.73 0.58
C ILE A 116 5.08 2.21 0.72
N ARG A 117 4.09 3.04 1.08
CA ARG A 117 4.32 4.47 1.37
C ARG A 117 4.33 4.74 2.86
N LYS A 118 3.38 4.14 3.58
CA LYS A 118 3.30 4.19 5.03
C LYS A 118 3.14 2.76 5.53
N ALA A 119 4.12 2.30 6.31
CA ALA A 119 3.96 1.06 7.03
C ALA A 119 2.77 1.20 8.01
N PRO A 120 1.94 0.17 8.16
CA PRO A 120 0.96 0.16 9.24
C PRO A 120 1.72 0.30 10.55
N VAL A 121 1.24 1.19 11.42
CA VAL A 121 1.85 1.42 12.72
C VAL A 121 1.63 0.16 13.55
N SER A 122 2.69 -0.64 13.68
CA SER A 122 2.69 -1.80 14.58
C SER A 122 2.97 -1.32 16.00
N THR A 123 2.19 -1.80 16.96
CA THR A 123 2.44 -1.54 18.38
C THR A 123 3.40 -2.53 19.00
N ILE A 124 3.91 -3.53 18.25
CA ILE A 124 4.85 -4.55 18.74
C ILE A 124 6.06 -3.89 19.42
N SER A 125 6.60 -2.82 18.83
CA SER A 125 7.76 -2.10 19.37
C SER A 125 7.49 -1.34 20.68
N ILE A 126 6.24 -1.27 21.15
CA ILE A 126 5.87 -0.58 22.40
C ILE A 126 5.01 -1.46 23.33
N GLU A 127 4.75 -2.72 22.98
CA GLU A 127 3.79 -3.57 23.72
C GLU A 127 4.20 -3.79 25.18
N ASN A 128 5.50 -3.92 25.43
CA ASN A 128 6.07 -4.08 26.78
C ASN A 128 6.65 -2.78 27.35
N ALA A 129 6.33 -1.63 26.73
CA ALA A 129 6.88 -0.36 27.19
C ALA A 129 6.37 -0.05 28.60
N PRO A 130 7.27 0.13 29.59
CA PRO A 130 6.90 0.27 31.00
C PRO A 130 6.08 1.55 31.26
N CYS A 131 6.17 2.53 30.36
CA CYS A 131 5.43 3.79 30.46
C CYS A 131 3.92 3.62 30.26
N LEU A 132 3.46 2.65 29.46
CA LEU A 132 2.03 2.46 29.18
C LEU A 132 1.23 1.98 30.41
N ILE A 133 1.92 1.38 31.38
CA ILE A 133 1.34 0.83 32.62
C ILE A 133 2.12 1.31 33.87
N CYS A 134 2.77 2.47 33.77
CA CYS A 134 3.70 2.92 34.79
C CYS A 134 2.99 3.27 36.09
N PRO A 135 3.33 2.63 37.23
CA PRO A 135 2.66 2.89 38.51
C PRO A 135 2.93 4.30 39.06
N VAL A 136 3.94 5.00 38.52
CA VAL A 136 4.37 6.34 38.93
C VAL A 136 4.24 7.38 37.82
N GLU A 137 3.43 7.10 36.78
CA GLU A 137 3.19 8.01 35.65
C GLU A 137 2.82 9.43 36.12
N SER A 138 1.91 9.53 37.09
CA SER A 138 1.42 10.80 37.64
C SER A 138 2.49 11.67 38.30
N LYS A 139 3.65 11.09 38.65
CA LYS A 139 4.80 11.79 39.24
C LYS A 139 5.94 12.01 38.23
N CYS A 140 5.85 11.40 37.05
CA CYS A 140 6.88 11.43 36.03
C CYS A 140 6.85 12.77 35.26
N ALA A 141 7.92 13.56 35.38
CA ALA A 141 8.04 14.83 34.64
C ALA A 141 9.50 15.16 34.32
N LEU A 142 9.73 15.97 33.28
CA LEU A 142 11.08 16.26 32.76
C LEU A 142 12.06 16.81 33.81
N ASN A 143 11.55 17.56 34.79
CA ASN A 143 12.34 18.28 35.80
C ASN A 143 12.01 17.83 37.24
N ASN A 144 11.38 16.67 37.41
CA ASN A 144 11.03 16.14 38.74
C ASN A 144 12.01 15.03 39.17
N GLU A 145 11.92 14.58 40.42
CA GLU A 145 12.73 13.45 40.93
C GLU A 145 12.53 12.19 40.09
N ILE A 146 11.29 11.91 39.70
CA ILE A 146 10.95 10.86 38.74
C ILE A 146 10.90 11.52 37.36
N SER A 147 11.93 11.26 36.54
CA SER A 147 12.07 11.83 35.21
C SER A 147 12.23 10.74 34.16
N PRO A 148 11.61 10.90 32.98
CA PRO A 148 11.81 9.96 31.88
C PRO A 148 13.26 9.95 31.38
N LYS A 149 14.05 11.00 31.66
CA LYS A 149 15.47 11.08 31.26
C LYS A 149 16.39 10.13 32.04
N THR A 150 15.98 9.72 33.23
CA THR A 150 16.78 8.91 34.17
C THR A 150 15.99 7.71 34.68
N CYS A 151 15.00 7.25 33.90
CA CYS A 151 14.07 6.22 34.32
C CYS A 151 14.68 4.82 34.15
N GLN A 152 14.91 4.12 35.27
CA GLN A 152 15.45 2.76 35.26
C GLN A 152 14.55 1.78 34.49
N TYR A 153 13.23 1.90 34.60
CA TYR A 153 12.31 0.99 33.89
C TYR A 153 12.49 1.08 32.37
N ILE A 154 12.69 2.28 31.83
CA ILE A 154 12.94 2.48 30.40
C ILE A 154 14.29 1.87 30.02
N GLU A 155 15.32 2.10 30.83
CA GLU A 155 16.66 1.54 30.61
C GLU A 155 16.62 0.00 30.59
N ASP A 156 16.01 -0.62 31.59
CA ASP A 156 15.87 -2.07 31.70
C ASP A 156 15.10 -2.65 30.51
N TRP A 157 13.99 -2.01 30.11
CA TRP A 157 13.21 -2.41 28.96
C TRP A 157 14.04 -2.36 27.66
N VAL A 158 14.75 -1.26 27.41
CA VAL A 158 15.63 -1.13 26.24
C VAL A 158 16.72 -2.21 26.26
N PHE A 159 17.30 -2.53 27.41
CA PHE A 159 18.29 -3.61 27.51
C PHE A 159 17.71 -4.99 27.22
N VAL A 160 16.48 -5.27 27.63
CA VAL A 160 15.79 -6.53 27.32
C VAL A 160 15.53 -6.62 25.81
N GLU A 161 14.96 -5.57 25.21
CA GLU A 161 14.66 -5.50 23.78
C GLU A 161 15.93 -5.64 22.91
N LEU A 162 17.05 -5.03 23.32
CA LEU A 162 18.32 -5.15 22.59
C LEU A 162 18.93 -6.56 22.66
N LYS A 163 18.61 -7.33 23.72
CA LYS A 163 19.07 -8.72 23.86
C LYS A 163 18.23 -9.67 23.02
N THR A 164 16.91 -9.48 22.99
CA THR A 164 15.99 -10.31 22.19
C THR A 164 16.18 -10.11 20.69
N ASN A 165 16.40 -8.87 20.24
CA ASN A 165 16.64 -8.53 18.82
C ASN A 165 17.99 -9.03 18.26
N LYS A 166 18.92 -9.50 19.09
CA LYS A 166 20.20 -10.11 18.65
C LYS A 166 20.10 -11.60 18.38
N SER A 167 18.99 -12.23 18.75
CA SER A 167 18.78 -13.68 18.69
C SER A 167 17.81 -14.15 17.61
N GLU A 168 17.30 -13.23 16.77
CA GLU A 168 16.48 -13.53 15.59
C GLU A 168 17.23 -13.27 14.28
#